data_AF-A0A671EE45-F1
#
_entry.id   AF-A0A671EE45-F1
#
_cell.length_a   1.000
_cell.length_b   1.000
_cell.length_c   1.000
_cell.angle_alpha   90.00
_cell.angle_beta   90.00
_cell.angle_gamma   90.00
#
_symmetry.space_group_name_H-M   'P 1'
#
loop_
_entity.id
_entity.type
_entity.pdbx_description
1 polymer ?
#
loop_
_entity_poly.entity_id
_entity_poly.type
_entity_poly.pdbx_seq_one_letter_code
_entity_poly.pdbx_strand_id
1 'polypeptide(L)'
;MEKPILKNMNEMLCPIITGEVEALNANLSMLEVLTKIDNYTILDYSLISSPEITENYVDLDLKGTFYPLENLTDPPFSPAPFVLPERSDSMLYVGISEYFFKSASFAYFTSGAFNVTLSTKEISSHLVRNSQGIGNVLSRVASTSVGLVILGQRLICSLSLNRFRLSLPESNRSNIEVLRFENILSSILHFGILPLANAKLQQGFPLPNPHKISFVNSDVEVLEHFILISTDLKYETSLKHPPSFHGWEGLNLISGQWKEKSAP
;
A
#
# COMPACT_ATOMS: atom_id res chain seq x y z
N MET A 1 41.25 29.93 24.54
CA MET A 1 41.46 28.99 23.41
C MET A 1 40.20 28.29 22.94
N GLU A 2 39.18 28.14 23.79
CA GLU A 2 37.95 27.37 23.51
C GLU A 2 37.05 27.95 22.41
N LYS A 3 36.85 29.27 22.38
CA LYS A 3 36.03 29.96 21.36
C LYS A 3 36.50 29.77 19.90
N PRO A 4 37.81 29.86 19.57
CA PRO A 4 38.29 29.59 18.21
C PRO A 4 38.08 28.15 17.75
N ILE A 5 38.24 27.17 18.64
CA ILE A 5 38.05 25.75 18.32
C ILE A 5 36.57 25.47 17.99
N LEU A 6 35.67 25.98 18.83
CA LEU A 6 34.23 25.82 18.63
C LEU A 6 33.75 26.45 17.31
N LYS A 7 34.30 27.62 16.97
CA LYS A 7 34.03 28.30 15.69
C LYS A 7 34.50 27.45 14.50
N ASN A 8 35.73 26.93 14.55
CA ASN A 8 36.29 26.10 13.49
C ASN A 8 35.51 24.77 13.33
N MET A 9 35.05 24.18 14.43
CA MET A 9 34.21 22.98 14.41
C MET A 9 32.86 23.24 13.75
N ASN A 10 32.17 24.34 14.09
CA ASN A 10 30.90 24.69 13.44
C ASN A 10 31.06 24.97 11.95
N GLU A 11 32.17 25.62 11.54
CA GLU A 11 32.50 25.85 10.13
C GLU A 11 32.72 24.54 9.34
N MET A 12 33.17 23.46 10.01
CA MET A 12 33.33 22.14 9.39
C MET A 12 32.06 21.28 9.47
N LEU A 13 31.32 21.32 10.58
CA LEU A 13 30.18 20.43 10.82
C LEU A 13 28.96 20.81 9.97
N CYS A 14 28.66 22.10 9.81
CA CYS A 14 27.49 22.53 9.06
C CYS A 14 27.53 22.05 7.59
N PRO A 15 28.63 22.22 6.83
CA PRO A 15 28.72 21.66 5.47
C PRO A 15 28.56 20.15 5.40
N ILE A 16 29.09 19.41 6.38
CA ILE A 16 28.96 17.95 6.44
C ILE A 16 27.49 17.55 6.64
N ILE A 17 26.82 18.15 7.63
CA ILE A 17 25.41 17.86 7.91
C ILE A 17 24.54 18.23 6.72
N THR A 18 24.75 19.41 6.12
CA THR A 18 24.02 19.83 4.92
C THR A 18 24.23 18.85 3.77
N GLY A 19 25.46 18.40 3.54
CA GLY A 19 25.74 17.41 2.49
C GLY A 19 25.01 16.08 2.69
N GLU A 20 24.93 15.58 3.94
CA GLU A 20 24.16 14.36 4.26
C GLU A 20 22.64 14.57 4.09
N VAL A 21 22.12 15.74 4.46
CA VAL A 21 20.70 16.09 4.26
C VAL A 21 20.36 16.19 2.77
N GLU A 22 21.24 16.78 1.96
CA GLU A 22 21.08 16.83 0.50
C GLU A 22 21.10 15.43 -0.12
N ALA A 23 21.99 14.55 0.35
CA ALA A 23 22.03 13.15 -0.07
C ALA A 23 20.76 12.39 0.33
N LEU A 24 20.22 12.64 1.52
CA LEU A 24 18.94 12.08 1.96
C LEU A 24 17.79 12.58 1.07
N ASN A 25 17.75 13.87 0.77
CA ASN A 25 16.72 14.46 -0.10
C ASN A 25 16.77 13.87 -1.52
N ALA A 26 17.97 13.66 -2.07
CA ALA A 26 18.14 12.99 -3.36
C ALA A 26 17.59 11.56 -3.35
N ASN A 27 17.83 10.80 -2.27
CA ASN A 27 17.31 9.44 -2.14
C ASN A 27 15.77 9.42 -2.02
N LEU A 28 15.18 10.33 -1.24
CA LEU A 28 13.72 10.43 -1.09
C LEU A 28 13.05 10.85 -2.42
N SER A 29 13.70 11.72 -3.20
CA SER A 29 13.19 12.17 -4.49
C SER A 29 13.21 11.09 -5.59
N MET A 30 13.92 9.98 -5.37
CA MET A 30 13.95 8.84 -6.30
C MET A 30 12.81 7.83 -6.09
N LEU A 31 11.97 8.02 -5.06
CA LEU A 31 10.87 7.10 -4.79
C LEU A 31 9.85 7.16 -5.92
N GLU A 32 9.51 5.98 -6.48
CA GLU A 32 8.50 5.87 -7.52
C GLU A 32 7.12 6.17 -6.95
N VAL A 33 6.64 7.36 -7.29
CA VAL A 33 5.34 7.85 -6.84
C VAL A 33 4.20 7.16 -7.62
N LEU A 34 4.42 6.89 -8.90
CA LEU A 34 3.52 6.11 -9.75
C LEU A 34 4.07 4.69 -9.89
N THR A 35 3.40 3.72 -9.28
CA THR A 35 3.80 2.31 -9.32
C THR A 35 2.87 1.53 -10.22
N LYS A 36 3.40 0.91 -11.28
CA LYS A 36 2.64 -0.05 -12.10
C LYS A 36 2.37 -1.31 -11.27
N ILE A 37 1.11 -1.60 -11.00
CA ILE A 37 0.72 -2.80 -10.22
C ILE A 37 0.70 -4.02 -11.11
N ASP A 38 0.10 -3.89 -12.29
CA ASP A 38 0.00 -4.95 -13.29
C ASP A 38 -0.29 -4.38 -14.69
N ASN A 39 -0.75 -5.23 -15.62
CA ASN A 39 -1.06 -4.81 -16.99
C ASN A 39 -2.38 -4.05 -17.12
N TYR A 40 -3.10 -3.80 -16.03
CA TYR A 40 -4.38 -3.12 -16.03
C TYR A 40 -4.32 -1.80 -15.27
N THR A 41 -3.49 -1.71 -14.23
CA THR A 41 -3.56 -0.59 -13.28
C THR A 41 -2.21 0.00 -12.87
N ILE A 42 -2.25 1.29 -12.57
CA ILE A 42 -1.19 2.07 -11.92
C ILE A 42 -1.74 2.58 -10.58
N LEU A 43 -0.89 2.62 -9.56
CA LEU A 43 -1.17 3.19 -8.25
C LEU A 43 -0.33 4.45 -8.04
N ASP A 44 -0.99 5.53 -7.63
CA ASP A 44 -0.39 6.84 -7.36
C ASP A 44 -0.30 7.12 -5.85
N TYR A 45 0.92 7.26 -5.36
CA TYR A 45 1.25 7.66 -3.99
C TYR A 45 1.83 9.08 -3.92
N SER A 46 1.45 9.98 -4.83
CA SER A 46 1.87 11.38 -4.78
C SER A 46 1.49 12.02 -3.46
N LEU A 47 2.40 12.84 -2.93
CA LEU A 47 2.07 13.75 -1.83
C LEU A 47 1.00 14.72 -2.31
N ILE A 48 -0.10 14.83 -1.57
CA ILE A 48 -1.17 15.78 -1.87
C ILE A 48 -0.97 17.12 -1.16
N SER A 49 -0.13 17.13 -0.13
CA SER A 49 0.23 18.29 0.69
C SER A 49 1.69 18.19 1.12
N SER A 50 2.26 19.27 1.65
CA SER A 50 3.55 19.22 2.33
C SER A 50 3.44 18.40 3.63
N PRO A 51 4.47 17.62 4.02
CA PRO A 51 4.44 16.86 5.26
C PRO A 51 4.17 17.77 6.47
N GLU A 52 3.32 17.31 7.38
CA GLU A 52 3.02 18.01 8.63
C GLU A 52 3.97 17.50 9.73
N ILE A 53 4.65 18.42 10.41
CA ILE A 53 5.61 18.08 11.47
C ILE A 53 5.06 18.63 12.78
N THR A 54 4.83 17.74 13.74
CA THR A 54 4.42 18.09 15.10
C THR A 54 5.53 17.78 16.11
N GLU A 55 5.27 18.04 17.39
CA GLU A 55 6.21 17.66 18.46
C GLU A 55 6.34 16.14 18.63
N ASN A 56 5.33 15.38 18.19
CA ASN A 56 5.20 13.95 18.47
C ASN A 56 5.36 13.07 17.24
N TYR A 57 5.00 13.57 16.05
CA TYR A 57 4.94 12.77 14.83
C TYR A 57 5.17 13.61 13.57
N VAL A 58 5.37 12.92 12.45
CA VAL A 58 5.42 13.50 11.11
C VAL A 58 4.37 12.80 10.27
N ASP A 59 3.44 13.57 9.71
CA ASP A 59 2.35 13.08 8.88
C ASP A 59 2.61 13.35 7.39
N LEU A 60 2.24 12.37 6.58
CA LEU A 60 2.46 12.33 5.14
C LEU A 60 1.13 11.99 4.45
N ASP A 61 0.52 12.98 3.81
CA ASP A 61 -0.71 12.75 3.05
C ASP A 61 -0.40 12.27 1.64
N LEU A 62 -0.73 11.01 1.36
CA LEU A 62 -0.53 10.37 0.06
C LEU A 62 -1.86 10.21 -0.68
N LYS A 63 -1.83 10.34 -2.01
CA LYS A 63 -3.03 10.29 -2.86
C LYS A 63 -3.74 8.93 -2.81
N GLY A 64 -3.00 7.84 -2.93
CA GLY A 64 -3.51 6.47 -2.80
C GLY A 64 -4.59 6.10 -3.84
N THR A 65 -4.44 6.55 -5.09
CA THR A 65 -5.45 6.35 -6.15
C THR A 65 -4.98 5.34 -7.19
N PHE A 66 -5.84 4.39 -7.54
CA PHE A 66 -5.65 3.53 -8.71
C PHE A 66 -6.23 4.14 -9.97
N TYR A 67 -5.49 4.00 -11.07
CA TYR A 67 -5.89 4.38 -12.41
C TYR A 67 -5.78 3.19 -13.37
N PRO A 68 -6.66 3.11 -14.38
CA PRO A 68 -6.40 2.28 -15.56
C PRO A 68 -5.05 2.65 -16.20
N LEU A 69 -4.31 1.65 -16.68
CA LEU A 69 -2.96 1.82 -17.26
C LEU A 69 -2.93 2.84 -18.41
N GLU A 70 -4.02 2.95 -19.18
CA GLU A 70 -4.13 3.83 -20.34
C GLU A 70 -4.81 5.18 -20.05
N ASN A 71 -5.35 5.38 -18.83
CA ASN A 71 -6.15 6.56 -18.52
C ASN A 71 -6.00 6.97 -17.05
N LEU A 72 -5.31 8.09 -16.81
CA LEU A 72 -5.05 8.66 -15.49
C LEU A 72 -6.11 9.69 -15.04
N THR A 73 -7.37 9.52 -15.46
CA THR A 73 -8.46 10.39 -15.01
C THR A 73 -8.91 10.02 -13.61
N ASP A 74 -9.14 11.03 -12.77
CA ASP A 74 -9.61 10.80 -11.41
C ASP A 74 -10.98 10.09 -11.39
N PRO A 75 -11.20 9.15 -10.45
CA PRO A 75 -12.48 8.46 -10.34
C PRO A 75 -13.64 9.43 -10.07
N PRO A 76 -14.89 9.06 -10.43
CA PRO A 76 -16.07 9.92 -10.27
C PRO A 76 -16.57 10.01 -8.81
N PHE A 77 -15.70 9.86 -7.83
CA PHE A 77 -15.97 9.89 -6.41
C PHE A 77 -14.75 10.45 -5.66
N SER A 78 -14.96 11.00 -4.47
CA SER A 78 -13.92 11.64 -3.65
C SER A 78 -13.61 10.83 -2.38
N PRO A 79 -12.41 10.97 -1.80
CA PRO A 79 -12.10 10.39 -0.51
C PRO A 79 -12.89 11.06 0.62
N ALA A 80 -13.28 10.27 1.61
CA ALA A 80 -13.76 10.80 2.89
C ALA A 80 -12.55 11.16 3.77
N PRO A 81 -12.59 12.29 4.50
CA PRO A 81 -11.53 12.63 5.44
C PRO A 81 -11.52 11.63 6.61
N PHE A 82 -10.33 11.29 7.08
CA PHE A 82 -10.13 10.48 8.27
C PHE A 82 -8.91 11.00 9.03
N VAL A 83 -8.81 10.65 10.32
CA VAL A 83 -7.72 11.04 11.20
C VAL A 83 -7.15 9.78 11.82
N LEU A 84 -5.83 9.66 11.83
CA LEU A 84 -5.14 8.55 12.47
C LEU A 84 -5.24 8.69 14.00
N PRO A 85 -5.38 7.59 14.75
CA PRO A 85 -5.40 7.67 16.20
C PRO A 85 -4.01 8.06 16.74
N GLU A 86 -3.98 8.96 17.72
CA GLU A 86 -2.74 9.32 18.41
C GLU A 86 -2.26 8.15 19.28
N ARG A 87 -1.29 7.40 18.77
CA ARG A 87 -0.68 6.25 19.45
C ARG A 87 0.84 6.28 19.30
N SER A 88 1.53 5.61 20.21
CA SER A 88 3.01 5.55 20.25
C SER A 88 3.53 4.12 20.47
N ASP A 89 2.69 3.12 20.22
CA ASP A 89 3.00 1.69 20.36
C ASP A 89 3.64 1.07 19.11
N SER A 90 3.78 1.81 18.02
CA SER A 90 4.47 1.41 16.79
C SER A 90 5.24 2.58 16.18
N MET A 91 6.26 2.29 15.37
CA MET A 91 7.10 3.31 14.71
C MET A 91 6.44 3.99 13.50
N LEU A 92 5.52 3.30 12.82
CA LEU A 92 4.82 3.79 11.64
C LEU A 92 3.35 3.37 11.69
N TYR A 93 2.47 4.33 11.36
CA TYR A 93 1.05 4.08 11.11
C TYR A 93 0.73 4.42 9.67
N VAL A 94 -0.01 3.54 8.99
CA VAL A 94 -0.50 3.77 7.63
C VAL A 94 -2.01 3.63 7.62
N GLY A 95 -2.72 4.72 7.33
CA GLY A 95 -4.15 4.71 7.09
C GLY A 95 -4.48 4.50 5.63
N ILE A 96 -5.22 3.45 5.31
CA ILE A 96 -5.69 3.16 3.95
C ILE A 96 -7.19 3.36 3.90
N SER A 97 -7.62 4.42 3.23
CA SER A 97 -9.03 4.79 3.13
C SER A 97 -9.86 3.80 2.31
N GLU A 98 -11.17 3.76 2.54
CA GLU A 98 -12.13 3.04 1.68
C GLU A 98 -12.01 3.49 0.21
N TYR A 99 -11.67 4.77 -0.01
CA TYR A 99 -11.43 5.35 -1.32
C TYR A 99 -10.32 4.63 -2.09
N PHE A 100 -9.23 4.23 -1.42
CA PHE A 100 -8.16 3.43 -2.04
C PHE A 100 -8.73 2.16 -2.69
N PHE A 101 -9.52 1.38 -1.96
CA PHE A 101 -10.11 0.14 -2.46
C PHE A 101 -11.19 0.38 -3.53
N LYS A 102 -11.99 1.44 -3.38
CA LYS A 102 -12.98 1.86 -4.38
C LYS A 102 -12.31 2.24 -5.70
N SER A 103 -11.23 3.02 -5.65
CA SER A 103 -10.47 3.40 -6.84
C SER A 103 -9.85 2.16 -7.51
N ALA A 104 -9.29 1.23 -6.74
CA ALA A 104 -8.76 -0.03 -7.25
C ALA A 104 -9.85 -0.84 -7.98
N SER A 105 -10.98 -1.06 -7.32
CA SER A 105 -12.10 -1.79 -7.93
C SER A 105 -12.62 -1.11 -9.20
N PHE A 106 -12.70 0.22 -9.22
CA PHE A 106 -13.13 0.99 -10.38
C PHE A 106 -12.14 0.88 -11.55
N ALA A 107 -10.84 1.00 -11.28
CA ALA A 107 -9.78 0.89 -12.29
C ALA A 107 -9.72 -0.51 -12.92
N TYR A 108 -9.83 -1.57 -12.10
CA TYR A 108 -9.88 -2.95 -12.60
C TYR A 108 -11.16 -3.25 -13.39
N PHE A 109 -12.30 -2.71 -12.96
CA PHE A 109 -13.56 -2.89 -13.68
C PHE A 109 -13.53 -2.21 -15.04
N THR A 110 -13.12 -0.94 -15.09
CA THR A 110 -13.11 -0.13 -16.34
C THR A 110 -12.06 -0.60 -17.34
N SER A 111 -10.95 -1.20 -16.87
CA SER A 111 -9.93 -1.82 -17.72
C SER A 111 -10.29 -3.22 -18.21
N GLY A 112 -11.47 -3.76 -17.84
CA GLY A 112 -11.95 -5.07 -18.29
C GLY A 112 -11.27 -6.27 -17.60
N ALA A 113 -10.49 -6.04 -16.54
CA ALA A 113 -9.78 -7.09 -15.82
C ALA A 113 -10.71 -8.11 -15.13
N PHE A 114 -11.96 -7.73 -14.89
CA PHE A 114 -12.98 -8.62 -14.30
C PHE A 114 -13.74 -9.48 -15.32
N ASN A 115 -13.36 -9.46 -16.59
CA ASN A 115 -13.96 -10.34 -17.60
C ASN A 115 -13.38 -11.76 -17.51
N VAL A 116 -14.18 -12.70 -17.02
CA VAL A 116 -13.78 -14.11 -16.87
C VAL A 116 -14.71 -14.98 -17.70
N THR A 117 -14.12 -15.81 -18.57
CA THR A 117 -14.83 -16.88 -19.28
C THR A 117 -14.51 -18.20 -18.60
N LEU A 118 -15.54 -18.88 -18.07
CA LEU A 118 -15.39 -20.19 -17.44
C LEU A 118 -15.95 -21.25 -18.39
N SER A 119 -15.18 -22.31 -18.63
CA SER A 119 -15.64 -23.46 -19.38
C SER A 119 -16.50 -24.38 -18.51
N THR A 120 -17.43 -25.10 -19.13
CA THR A 120 -18.24 -26.10 -18.42
C THR A 120 -17.39 -27.19 -17.78
N LYS A 121 -16.21 -27.54 -18.34
CA LYS A 121 -15.31 -28.53 -17.74
C LYS A 121 -14.82 -28.10 -16.36
N GLU A 122 -14.48 -26.83 -16.16
CA GLU A 122 -13.96 -26.28 -14.91
C GLU A 122 -14.99 -26.25 -13.79
N ILE A 123 -16.28 -26.17 -14.13
CA ILE A 123 -17.37 -26.04 -13.15
C ILE A 123 -18.20 -27.33 -13.04
N SER A 124 -18.22 -28.18 -14.07
CA SER A 124 -19.08 -29.38 -14.16
C SER A 124 -18.83 -30.45 -13.11
N SER A 125 -17.62 -30.53 -12.54
CA SER A 125 -17.34 -31.40 -11.39
C SER A 125 -18.09 -30.98 -10.13
N HIS A 126 -18.45 -29.70 -10.03
CA HIS A 126 -19.10 -29.08 -8.88
C HIS A 126 -20.59 -28.77 -9.12
N LEU A 127 -21.05 -28.81 -10.38
CA LEU A 127 -22.46 -28.62 -10.71
C LEU A 127 -23.25 -29.92 -10.51
N VAL A 128 -24.34 -29.85 -9.75
CA VAL A 128 -25.34 -30.92 -9.69
C VAL A 128 -25.90 -31.13 -11.10
N ARG A 129 -25.80 -32.36 -11.62
CA ARG A 129 -25.97 -32.76 -13.03
C ARG A 129 -27.31 -32.43 -13.74
N ASN A 130 -28.22 -31.63 -13.19
CA ASN A 130 -29.56 -31.39 -13.76
C ASN A 130 -30.03 -29.94 -13.63
N SER A 131 -29.55 -29.03 -14.49
CA SER A 131 -30.12 -27.69 -14.58
C SER A 131 -30.00 -27.09 -15.98
N GLN A 132 -31.11 -27.12 -16.71
CA GLN A 132 -31.40 -26.18 -17.78
C GLN A 132 -31.98 -24.93 -17.15
N GLY A 133 -31.47 -23.76 -17.54
CA GLY A 133 -32.03 -22.49 -17.14
C GLY A 133 -31.25 -21.34 -17.75
N ILE A 134 -31.98 -20.34 -18.28
CA ILE A 134 -31.46 -19.09 -18.83
C ILE A 134 -32.07 -17.97 -17.98
N GLY A 135 -31.24 -17.16 -17.32
CA GLY A 135 -31.68 -16.22 -16.28
C GLY A 135 -31.59 -14.76 -16.69
N ASN A 136 -32.73 -14.07 -16.72
CA ASN A 136 -32.85 -12.61 -16.75
C ASN A 136 -32.36 -11.97 -15.43
N VAL A 137 -32.17 -10.64 -15.44
CA VAL A 137 -31.59 -9.83 -14.34
C VAL A 137 -32.20 -10.15 -12.96
N LEU A 138 -31.41 -10.81 -12.11
CA LEU A 138 -31.74 -11.14 -10.72
C LEU A 138 -31.02 -10.18 -9.77
N SER A 139 -31.72 -9.67 -8.76
CA SER A 139 -31.07 -8.99 -7.64
C SER A 139 -30.33 -10.02 -6.78
N ARG A 140 -29.14 -9.66 -6.29
CA ARG A 140 -28.16 -10.62 -5.81
C ARG A 140 -27.55 -10.12 -4.51
N VAL A 141 -27.64 -10.92 -3.46
CA VAL A 141 -27.04 -10.62 -2.16
C VAL A 141 -25.93 -11.62 -1.90
N ALA A 142 -24.69 -11.15 -1.95
CA ALA A 142 -23.52 -11.91 -1.54
C ALA A 142 -22.98 -11.29 -0.24
N SER A 143 -22.85 -12.11 0.80
CA SER A 143 -22.13 -11.76 2.02
C SER A 143 -20.73 -12.36 1.92
N THR A 144 -19.72 -11.50 1.95
CA THR A 144 -18.31 -11.88 1.90
C THR A 144 -17.60 -11.39 3.16
N SER A 145 -16.60 -12.11 3.61
CA SER A 145 -15.63 -11.62 4.60
C SER A 145 -14.28 -11.40 3.92
N VAL A 146 -13.54 -10.41 4.42
CA VAL A 146 -12.21 -10.07 3.95
C VAL A 146 -11.21 -10.41 5.04
N GLY A 147 -10.15 -11.16 4.70
CA GLY A 147 -8.97 -11.32 5.53
C GLY A 147 -7.86 -10.39 5.06
N LEU A 148 -7.20 -9.71 5.98
CA LEU A 148 -6.15 -8.73 5.71
C LEU A 148 -4.88 -9.14 6.46
N VAL A 149 -3.74 -9.13 5.78
CA VAL A 149 -2.43 -9.47 6.37
C VAL A 149 -1.35 -8.61 5.73
N ILE A 150 -0.38 -8.17 6.52
CA ILE A 150 0.85 -7.56 5.99
C ILE A 150 1.91 -8.65 5.84
N LEU A 151 2.37 -8.90 4.61
CA LEU A 151 3.52 -9.77 4.36
C LEU A 151 4.61 -8.99 3.62
N GLY A 152 5.77 -8.88 4.25
CA GLY A 152 6.81 -7.98 3.78
C GLY A 152 6.29 -6.55 3.80
N GLN A 153 6.13 -5.94 2.63
CA GLN A 153 5.69 -4.55 2.48
C GLN A 153 4.49 -4.46 1.54
N ARG A 154 3.62 -5.45 1.66
CA ARG A 154 2.41 -5.58 0.87
C ARG A 154 1.24 -5.86 1.78
N LEU A 155 0.13 -5.16 1.53
CA LEU A 155 -1.17 -5.52 2.08
C LEU A 155 -1.75 -6.64 1.24
N ILE A 156 -1.84 -7.83 1.82
CA ILE A 156 -2.46 -8.99 1.20
C ILE A 156 -3.90 -9.09 1.67
N CYS A 157 -4.79 -9.25 0.69
CA CYS A 157 -6.21 -9.44 0.93
C CYS A 157 -6.60 -10.88 0.56
N SER A 158 -7.58 -11.41 1.26
CA SER A 158 -8.25 -12.66 0.91
C SER A 158 -9.75 -12.48 1.04
N LEU A 159 -10.51 -13.04 0.10
CA LEU A 159 -11.96 -13.02 0.10
C LEU A 159 -12.47 -14.41 0.43
N SER A 160 -13.47 -14.46 1.30
CA SER A 160 -14.30 -15.64 1.53
C SER A 160 -15.76 -15.29 1.26
N LEU A 161 -16.47 -16.21 0.63
CA LEU A 161 -17.90 -16.06 0.39
C LEU A 161 -18.65 -16.79 1.51
N ASN A 162 -19.33 -16.03 2.38
CA ASN A 162 -20.08 -16.59 3.50
C ASN A 162 -21.45 -17.09 3.04
N ARG A 163 -22.15 -16.27 2.28
CA ARG A 163 -23.50 -16.57 1.81
C ARG A 163 -23.76 -15.95 0.46
N PHE A 164 -24.41 -16.71 -0.40
CA PHE A 164 -24.94 -16.23 -1.67
C PHE A 164 -26.44 -16.48 -1.74
N ARG A 165 -27.22 -15.46 -2.09
CA ARG A 165 -28.68 -15.57 -2.29
C ARG A 165 -29.14 -14.80 -3.51
N LEU A 166 -30.09 -15.38 -4.24
CA LEU A 166 -30.80 -14.72 -5.33
C LEU A 166 -32.16 -14.24 -4.83
N SER A 167 -32.45 -12.97 -5.04
CA SER A 167 -33.78 -12.39 -4.79
C SER A 167 -34.41 -11.97 -6.11
N LEU A 168 -35.70 -12.28 -6.28
CA LEU A 168 -36.47 -11.79 -7.42
C LEU A 168 -37.09 -10.44 -7.06
N PRO A 169 -37.11 -9.48 -7.99
CA PRO A 169 -37.96 -8.31 -7.88
C PRO A 169 -39.42 -8.72 -7.63
N GLU A 170 -40.11 -7.98 -6.77
CA GLU A 170 -41.47 -8.32 -6.30
C GLU A 170 -42.50 -8.49 -7.43
N SER A 171 -42.28 -7.83 -8.58
CA SER A 171 -43.16 -7.86 -9.75
C SER A 171 -43.27 -9.22 -10.46
N ASN A 172 -42.35 -10.15 -10.22
CA ASN A 172 -42.24 -11.41 -10.99
C ASN A 172 -42.41 -12.68 -10.13
N ARG A 173 -43.12 -12.57 -9.00
CA ARG A 173 -43.23 -13.64 -7.98
C ARG A 173 -43.93 -14.94 -8.43
N SER A 174 -44.40 -15.04 -9.68
CA SER A 174 -45.31 -16.10 -10.11
C SER A 174 -44.68 -17.27 -10.87
N ASN A 175 -43.37 -17.37 -11.12
CA ASN A 175 -42.80 -18.52 -11.85
C ASN A 175 -41.48 -19.07 -11.28
N ILE A 176 -41.41 -20.40 -11.31
CA ILE A 176 -40.44 -21.35 -10.74
C ILE A 176 -39.09 -21.32 -11.50
N GLU A 177 -37.96 -21.48 -10.78
CA GLU A 177 -36.62 -22.01 -11.18
C GLU A 177 -35.45 -21.49 -10.29
N VAL A 178 -35.74 -20.53 -9.41
CA VAL A 178 -34.78 -19.74 -8.61
C VAL A 178 -33.75 -20.57 -7.82
N LEU A 179 -34.18 -21.63 -7.13
CA LEU A 179 -33.30 -22.41 -6.25
C LEU A 179 -32.23 -23.20 -7.03
N ARG A 180 -32.54 -23.63 -8.27
CA ARG A 180 -31.57 -24.34 -9.12
C ARG A 180 -30.50 -23.39 -9.63
N PHE A 181 -30.90 -22.17 -10.00
CA PHE A 181 -29.97 -21.11 -10.43
C PHE A 181 -29.05 -20.62 -9.31
N GLU A 182 -29.57 -20.54 -8.08
CA GLU A 182 -28.77 -20.15 -6.90
C GLU A 182 -27.61 -21.12 -6.66
N ASN A 183 -27.86 -22.43 -6.73
CA ASN A 183 -26.82 -23.45 -6.54
C ASN A 183 -25.74 -23.41 -7.63
N ILE A 184 -26.14 -23.21 -8.89
CA ILE A 184 -25.19 -23.08 -10.02
C ILE A 184 -24.32 -21.84 -9.82
N LEU A 185 -24.94 -20.69 -9.56
CA LEU A 185 -24.23 -19.43 -9.41
C LEU A 185 -23.35 -19.43 -8.16
N SER A 186 -23.82 -20.03 -7.07
CA SER A 186 -23.02 -20.27 -5.87
C SER A 186 -21.78 -21.13 -6.19
N SER A 187 -21.95 -22.19 -6.99
CA SER A 187 -20.83 -23.06 -7.41
C SER A 187 -19.84 -22.31 -8.31
N ILE A 188 -20.34 -21.52 -9.27
CA ILE A 188 -19.50 -20.66 -10.12
C ILE A 188 -18.71 -19.67 -9.28
N LEU A 189 -19.34 -19.04 -8.29
CA LEU A 189 -18.67 -18.09 -7.41
C LEU A 189 -17.62 -18.78 -6.54
N HIS A 190 -17.95 -19.87 -5.86
CA HIS A 190 -17.02 -20.54 -4.94
C HIS A 190 -15.85 -21.24 -5.64
N PHE A 191 -16.10 -21.88 -6.78
CA PHE A 191 -15.10 -22.74 -7.43
C PHE A 191 -14.49 -22.11 -8.69
N GLY A 192 -15.16 -21.14 -9.32
CA GLY A 192 -14.64 -20.44 -10.49
C GLY A 192 -14.07 -19.06 -10.13
N ILE A 193 -14.94 -18.14 -9.70
CA ILE A 193 -14.59 -16.72 -9.56
C ILE A 193 -13.72 -16.44 -8.32
N LEU A 194 -14.10 -16.97 -7.16
CA LEU A 194 -13.42 -16.66 -5.89
C LEU A 194 -11.95 -17.13 -5.87
N PRO A 195 -11.58 -18.33 -6.37
CA PRO A 195 -10.18 -18.73 -6.45
C PRO A 195 -9.36 -17.82 -7.38
N LEU A 196 -9.92 -17.39 -8.51
CA LEU A 196 -9.27 -16.47 -9.43
C LEU A 196 -9.07 -15.09 -8.80
N ALA A 197 -10.09 -14.57 -8.12
CA ALA A 197 -10.00 -13.31 -7.38
C ALA A 197 -8.93 -13.40 -6.28
N ASN A 198 -8.93 -14.46 -5.47
CA ASN A 198 -7.94 -14.67 -4.42
C ASN A 198 -6.52 -14.83 -4.97
N ALA A 199 -6.33 -15.48 -6.13
CA ALA A 199 -5.03 -15.57 -6.77
C ALA A 199 -4.46 -14.19 -7.17
N LYS A 200 -5.33 -13.23 -7.51
CA LYS A 200 -4.93 -11.83 -7.74
C LYS A 200 -4.68 -11.08 -6.44
N LEU A 201 -5.58 -11.19 -5.46
CA LEU A 201 -5.44 -10.49 -4.18
C LEU A 201 -4.24 -10.97 -3.35
N GLN A 202 -3.84 -12.24 -3.51
CA GLN A 202 -2.63 -12.79 -2.89
C GLN A 202 -1.33 -12.18 -3.44
N GLN A 203 -1.36 -11.50 -4.59
CA GLN A 203 -0.21 -10.72 -5.05
C GLN A 203 0.04 -9.50 -4.14
N GLY A 204 -1.01 -9.04 -3.47
CA GLY A 204 -0.97 -7.93 -2.51
C GLY A 204 -0.76 -6.56 -3.15
N PHE A 205 -1.20 -5.54 -2.44
CA PHE A 205 -0.99 -4.14 -2.80
C PHE A 205 0.31 -3.65 -2.16
N PRO A 206 1.25 -3.07 -2.93
CA PRO A 206 2.48 -2.53 -2.37
C PRO A 206 2.18 -1.33 -1.48
N LEU A 207 2.78 -1.33 -0.28
CA LEU A 207 2.72 -0.19 0.63
C LEU A 207 3.83 0.81 0.29
N PRO A 208 3.67 2.10 0.59
CA PRO A 208 4.72 3.10 0.41
C PRO A 208 5.96 2.70 1.21
N ASN A 209 7.10 2.52 0.53
CA ASN A 209 8.34 2.11 1.18
C ASN A 209 9.50 3.08 0.89
N PRO A 210 10.05 3.75 1.91
CA PRO A 210 11.32 4.43 1.78
C PRO A 210 12.48 3.44 1.61
N HIS A 211 13.45 3.78 0.78
CA HIS A 211 14.57 2.91 0.44
C HIS A 211 15.29 2.31 1.69
N LYS A 212 15.59 0.99 1.68
CA LYS A 212 16.24 0.21 2.77
C LYS A 212 15.44 0.08 4.08
N ILE A 213 14.12 0.14 4.04
CA ILE A 213 13.28 -0.14 5.20
C ILE A 213 12.48 -1.43 4.97
N SER A 214 12.22 -2.15 6.07
CA SER A 214 11.37 -3.32 6.12
C SER A 214 10.41 -3.23 7.31
N PHE A 215 9.18 -3.72 7.11
CA PHE A 215 8.15 -3.73 8.14
C PHE A 215 8.29 -4.97 9.01
N VAL A 216 8.18 -4.80 10.33
CA VAL A 216 8.21 -5.87 11.32
C VAL A 216 7.12 -5.64 12.38
N ASN A 217 6.65 -6.72 13.01
CA ASN A 217 5.58 -6.66 14.02
C ASN A 217 4.31 -5.93 13.55
N SER A 218 3.93 -6.09 12.29
CA SER A 218 2.80 -5.37 11.72
C SER A 218 1.46 -5.94 12.17
N ASP A 219 0.52 -5.07 12.51
CA ASP A 219 -0.87 -5.39 12.83
C ASP A 219 -1.84 -4.58 11.95
N VAL A 220 -3.06 -5.08 11.79
CA VAL A 220 -4.10 -4.47 10.93
C VAL A 220 -5.42 -4.35 11.68
N GLU A 221 -5.89 -3.13 11.85
CA GLU A 221 -7.16 -2.78 12.50
C GLU A 221 -8.12 -2.16 11.47
N VAL A 222 -9.37 -2.61 11.44
CA VAL A 222 -10.40 -2.03 10.57
C VAL A 222 -11.18 -0.98 11.35
N LEU A 223 -11.10 0.28 10.92
CA LEU A 223 -11.76 1.43 11.53
C LEU A 223 -12.84 1.98 10.60
N GLU A 224 -13.60 2.96 11.08
CA GLU A 224 -14.63 3.61 10.27
C GLU A 224 -13.97 4.37 9.10
N HIS A 225 -14.34 4.03 7.86
CA HIS A 225 -13.84 4.61 6.60
C HIS A 225 -12.39 4.28 6.20
N PHE A 226 -11.58 3.62 7.04
CA PHE A 226 -10.20 3.26 6.69
C PHE A 226 -9.69 2.03 7.46
N ILE A 227 -8.61 1.44 6.97
CA ILE A 227 -7.84 0.42 7.67
C ILE A 227 -6.58 1.06 8.23
N LEU A 228 -6.27 0.78 9.49
CA LEU A 228 -5.04 1.20 10.15
C LEU A 228 -4.05 0.04 10.14
N ILE A 229 -2.87 0.29 9.58
CA ILE A 229 -1.72 -0.60 9.71
C ILE A 229 -0.77 0.04 10.72
N SER A 230 -0.42 -0.71 11.76
CA SER A 230 0.59 -0.31 12.75
C SER A 230 1.80 -1.21 12.59
N THR A 231 3.01 -0.65 12.47
CA THR A 231 4.21 -1.46 12.24
C THR A 231 5.46 -0.82 12.81
N ASP A 232 6.39 -1.67 13.24
CA ASP A 232 7.76 -1.26 13.51
C ASP A 232 8.60 -1.29 12.24
N LEU A 233 9.68 -0.51 12.23
CA LEU A 233 10.58 -0.38 11.09
C LEU A 233 11.94 -0.98 11.40
N LYS A 234 12.49 -1.73 10.44
CA LYS A 234 13.86 -2.24 10.48
C LYS A 234 14.64 -1.72 9.28
N TYR A 235 15.68 -0.95 9.55
CA TYR A 235 16.61 -0.47 8.52
C TYR A 235 17.55 -1.59 8.07
N GLU A 236 17.66 -1.78 6.76
CA GLU A 236 18.48 -2.81 6.16
C GLU A 236 19.87 -2.24 5.86
N THR A 237 20.79 -2.40 6.82
CA THR A 237 22.19 -2.01 6.63
C THR A 237 22.86 -2.96 5.63
N SER A 238 23.18 -2.45 4.44
CA SER A 238 24.14 -3.13 3.57
C SER A 238 25.49 -3.18 4.31
N LEU A 239 26.07 -4.37 4.49
CA LEU A 239 27.45 -4.55 4.95
C LEU A 239 28.42 -3.95 3.90
N LYS A 240 28.52 -2.63 3.84
CA LYS A 240 29.68 -1.94 3.30
C LYS A 240 30.45 -1.42 4.50
N HIS A 241 31.77 -1.57 4.44
CA HIS A 241 32.72 -1.06 5.43
C HIS A 241 32.28 0.30 5.98
N PRO A 242 32.62 0.61 7.26
CA PRO A 242 32.39 1.95 7.79
C PRO A 242 32.91 2.96 6.75
N PRO A 243 32.16 4.03 6.45
CA PRO A 243 32.62 5.01 5.49
C PRO A 243 34.03 5.39 5.91
N SER A 244 35.01 5.15 5.03
CA SER A 244 36.33 5.75 5.20
C SER A 244 36.09 7.24 5.08
N PHE A 245 35.91 7.88 6.22
CA PHE A 245 35.75 9.32 6.36
C PHE A 245 37.03 9.99 5.87
N HIS A 246 37.14 10.22 4.56
CA HIS A 246 38.26 10.94 3.94
C HIS A 246 38.29 12.43 4.35
N GLY A 247 37.23 12.94 5.01
CA GLY A 247 37.17 14.31 5.52
C GLY A 247 38.10 14.63 6.69
N TRP A 248 38.79 13.65 7.27
CA TRP A 248 39.72 13.86 8.40
C TRP A 248 41.15 14.24 7.96
N GLU A 249 41.43 14.20 6.65
CA GLU A 249 42.73 14.62 6.10
C GLU A 249 43.03 16.12 6.40
N GLY A 250 41.98 16.94 6.58
CA GLY A 250 42.09 18.34 6.97
C GLY A 250 42.41 18.59 8.46
N LEU A 251 42.15 17.63 9.35
CA LEU A 251 42.46 17.77 10.80
C LEU A 251 43.95 17.54 11.08
N ASN A 252 44.63 16.76 10.24
CA ASN A 252 46.07 16.54 10.32
C ASN A 252 46.87 17.81 10.01
N LEU A 253 46.32 18.73 9.20
CA LEU A 253 46.94 20.03 8.90
C LEU A 253 46.93 21.00 10.09
N ILE A 254 45.93 20.89 10.99
CA ILE A 254 45.85 21.74 12.18
C ILE A 254 46.86 21.28 13.25
N SER A 255 47.17 19.97 13.30
CA SER A 255 48.15 19.41 14.24
C SER A 255 49.59 19.90 14.00
N GLY A 256 49.92 20.27 12.76
CA GLY A 256 51.23 20.79 12.38
C GLY A 256 51.46 22.27 12.74
N GLN A 257 50.39 23.04 12.96
CA GLN A 257 50.49 24.49 13.19
C GLN A 257 50.72 24.87 14.67
N TRP A 258 50.67 23.91 15.59
CA TRP A 258 50.88 24.11 17.03
C TRP A 258 52.23 23.57 17.56
N LYS A 259 53.12 23.13 16.67
CA LYS A 259 54.52 22.78 16.98
C LYS A 259 55.48 23.80 16.38
N GLU A 260 55.50 25.00 16.94
CA GLU A 260 56.69 25.87 17.03
C GLU A 260 56.26 27.26 17.50
N LYS A 261 56.48 27.54 18.78
CA LYS A 261 56.99 28.82 19.30
C LYS A 261 57.26 28.64 20.79
N SER A 262 58.49 28.24 21.09
CA SER A 262 59.12 28.49 22.39
C SER A 262 59.20 30.00 22.59
N ALA A 263 58.63 30.48 23.70
CA ALA A 263 58.70 31.88 24.09
C ALA A 263 60.13 32.25 24.56
N PRO A 264 60.59 33.50 24.34
CA PRO A 264 61.80 34.03 24.96
C PRO A 264 61.64 34.24 26.47
#